data_AF-A0A4V4NAH8-F1
#
_entry.id   AF-A0A4V4NAH8-F1
#
_cell.length_a   1.000
_cell.length_b   1.000
_cell.length_c   1.000
_cell.angle_alpha   90.00
_cell.angle_beta   90.00
_cell.angle_gamma   90.00
#
_symmetry.space_group_name_H-M   'P 1'
#
loop_
_entity.id
_entity.type
_entity.pdbx_description
1 polymer ?
#
loop_
_entity_poly.entity_id
_entity_poly.type
_entity_poly.pdbx_seq_one_letter_code
_entity_poly.pdbx_strand_id
1 'polypeptide(L)'
;MNLHPPDSSKEVSWGPEDERFHEWKRPIPTVTDDGQPNDTIWECPEQRELDYEADWYRLASAPEFLVCTRCREMYLSGTSLVASLERVRLATGRCRFNVPRITRLLLPEYLKHSDEGPIREFMSSRPSVPDCKGQKGAKGGEGIKWFKPLDSRLEGVVSCEACFEDVVLSSSFRQHFVAYDTPQPADATWTCDVSLPFIGRSLVKYSKKPVDAWEEWVQAAVKHMNLPQCEKKSVSSSSRRWMELRGQRFPSLKICERCYEDTIALTTLDEHFEMVPQEPSATGLDWMDVALGYRTEEPAHWFCSAAEMPVYVSIAAAKTQKDIGVFYKALEVIVSSSPCTEKGIVGGTWYTLRGGGCDSYILCAACHAAYVETWQLDRLYQRVEGQDGSLALLCSFQRSAPRWLQHMYRMQEGIETGVWSRYAGFVRKFDGVPDCAREEQVPNRRWYGWDDCTICPECYVTFCKESSPLPGVEMDYDNHLVADLRMCCMYSPRMRGKWTEACAKGDAGGLVDFSRARHGAYQQTVLQVKMLRQMQEMQMMNAMHAGFMSVTYQGIEGLRVVSGTTDGYEHGGGALGWHATAEGATSAAFRNQMQAGMSQANSAGTWVMMAQLMEKWREFE
;
A
#
# COMPACT_ATOMS: atom_id res chain seq x y z
N MET A 1 -2.29 -60.53 -7.24
CA MET A 1 -3.56 -59.78 -7.27
C MET A 1 -3.21 -58.34 -7.60
N ASN A 2 -3.43 -57.97 -8.87
CA ASN A 2 -3.30 -56.60 -9.36
C ASN A 2 -4.47 -55.80 -8.80
N LEU A 3 -4.18 -54.79 -7.97
CA LEU A 3 -5.14 -53.77 -7.61
C LEU A 3 -4.88 -52.58 -8.52
N HIS A 4 -5.75 -52.42 -9.51
CA HIS A 4 -5.85 -51.19 -10.28
C HIS A 4 -6.18 -50.02 -9.34
N PRO A 5 -5.59 -48.83 -9.55
CA PRO A 5 -6.08 -47.62 -8.91
C PRO A 5 -7.52 -47.34 -9.41
N PRO A 6 -8.41 -46.85 -8.54
CA PRO A 6 -9.79 -46.59 -8.90
C PRO A 6 -9.84 -45.53 -10.01
N ASP A 7 -10.73 -45.78 -10.98
CA ASP A 7 -11.05 -44.90 -12.10
C ASP A 7 -11.10 -43.43 -11.69
N SER A 8 -10.45 -42.61 -12.50
CA SER A 8 -10.57 -41.17 -12.50
C SER A 8 -12.05 -40.78 -12.50
N SER A 9 -12.55 -40.32 -11.36
CA SER A 9 -13.84 -39.66 -11.27
C SER A 9 -13.86 -38.54 -12.31
N LYS A 10 -14.82 -38.59 -13.24
CA LYS A 10 -15.11 -37.49 -14.17
C LYS A 10 -15.08 -36.17 -13.39
N GLU A 11 -14.11 -35.32 -13.69
CA GLU A 11 -14.11 -33.95 -13.19
C GLU A 11 -15.43 -33.32 -13.61
N VAL A 12 -16.26 -32.97 -12.63
CA VAL A 12 -17.47 -32.18 -12.87
C VAL A 12 -16.97 -30.82 -13.36
N SER A 13 -17.15 -30.53 -14.65
CA SER A 13 -16.88 -29.19 -15.18
C SER A 13 -17.90 -28.22 -14.60
N TRP A 14 -17.51 -27.45 -13.58
CA TRP A 14 -18.36 -26.40 -13.02
C TRP A 14 -18.52 -25.26 -14.02
N GLY A 15 -19.75 -24.76 -14.19
CA GLY A 15 -20.03 -23.57 -14.99
C GLY A 15 -19.86 -22.27 -14.20
N PRO A 16 -19.82 -21.10 -14.87
CA PRO A 16 -19.68 -19.78 -14.21
C PRO A 16 -20.75 -19.45 -13.16
N GLU A 17 -21.88 -20.15 -13.16
CA GLU A 17 -22.96 -20.06 -12.17
C GLU A 17 -22.64 -20.74 -10.82
N ASP A 18 -21.71 -21.70 -10.76
CA ASP A 18 -21.34 -22.42 -9.54
C ASP A 18 -20.32 -21.62 -8.72
N GLU A 19 -20.52 -21.46 -7.40
CA GLU A 19 -19.52 -20.80 -6.55
C GLU A 19 -18.16 -21.52 -6.59
N ARG A 20 -18.18 -22.86 -6.73
CA ARG A 20 -16.97 -23.69 -6.83
C ARG A 20 -16.14 -23.38 -8.06
N PHE A 21 -16.75 -22.87 -9.13
CA PHE A 21 -16.01 -22.40 -10.31
C PHE A 21 -15.10 -21.21 -9.96
N HIS A 22 -15.61 -20.26 -9.16
CA HIS A 22 -14.86 -19.09 -8.72
C HIS A 22 -13.90 -19.39 -7.57
N GLU A 23 -14.13 -20.50 -6.87
CA GLU A 23 -13.37 -20.96 -5.70
C GLU A 23 -12.40 -22.10 -6.01
N TRP A 24 -12.32 -22.55 -7.27
CA TRP A 24 -11.46 -23.65 -7.66
C TRP A 24 -9.97 -23.36 -7.41
N LYS A 25 -9.29 -24.38 -6.86
CA LYS A 25 -7.85 -24.37 -6.60
C LYS A 25 -7.08 -24.25 -7.91
N ARG A 26 -6.32 -23.16 -8.03
CA ARG A 26 -5.59 -22.86 -9.26
C ARG A 26 -4.18 -23.48 -9.19
N PRO A 27 -3.70 -24.18 -10.25
CA PRO A 27 -2.35 -24.74 -10.28
C PRO A 27 -1.30 -23.65 -10.51
N ILE A 28 -0.35 -23.46 -9.58
CA ILE A 28 0.70 -22.41 -9.61
C ILE A 28 1.28 -22.21 -11.03
N PRO A 29 1.50 -20.96 -11.47
CA PRO A 29 1.97 -20.69 -12.81
C PRO A 29 3.35 -21.31 -13.02
N THR A 30 3.59 -21.82 -14.22
CA THR A 30 4.94 -22.19 -14.62
C THR A 30 5.75 -20.90 -14.74
N VAL A 31 6.79 -20.79 -13.91
CA VAL A 31 7.77 -19.72 -13.97
C VAL A 31 9.08 -20.32 -14.45
N THR A 32 9.62 -19.83 -15.56
CA THR A 32 10.94 -20.17 -16.09
C THR A 32 11.96 -19.08 -15.75
N ASP A 33 13.24 -19.42 -15.86
CA ASP A 33 14.33 -18.46 -15.58
C ASP A 33 14.34 -17.35 -16.64
N ASP A 34 14.14 -17.73 -17.91
CA ASP A 34 14.05 -16.83 -19.05
C ASP A 34 13.14 -17.45 -20.14
N GLY A 35 12.82 -16.68 -21.18
CA GLY A 35 12.08 -17.17 -22.35
C GLY A 35 10.85 -16.34 -22.70
N GLN A 36 9.91 -16.97 -23.44
CA GLN A 36 8.66 -16.33 -23.83
C GLN A 36 7.67 -16.30 -22.66
N PRO A 37 6.91 -15.20 -22.49
CA PRO A 37 5.82 -15.14 -21.52
C PRO A 37 4.79 -16.24 -21.74
N ASN A 38 4.15 -16.67 -20.65
CA ASN A 38 2.98 -17.54 -20.70
C ASN A 38 1.88 -16.92 -21.58
N ASP A 39 1.23 -17.73 -22.43
CA ASP A 39 0.13 -17.27 -23.28
C ASP A 39 -1.05 -16.70 -22.49
N THR A 40 -1.29 -17.27 -21.30
CA THR A 40 -2.32 -16.83 -20.37
C THR A 40 -1.66 -16.35 -19.09
N ILE A 41 -1.96 -15.12 -18.67
CA ILE A 41 -1.47 -14.61 -17.39
C ILE A 41 -2.07 -15.44 -16.25
N TRP A 42 -1.33 -15.51 -15.16
CA TRP A 42 -1.74 -16.35 -14.02
C TRP A 42 -3.07 -15.94 -13.40
N GLU A 43 -3.16 -14.66 -13.00
CA GLU A 43 -4.31 -14.08 -12.33
C GLU A 43 -4.78 -12.84 -13.09
N CYS A 44 -6.08 -12.56 -13.00
CA CYS A 44 -6.60 -11.31 -13.53
C CYS A 44 -6.03 -10.14 -12.71
N PRO A 45 -5.50 -9.08 -13.33
CA PRO A 45 -5.01 -7.92 -12.61
C PRO A 45 -6.14 -7.12 -11.94
N GLU A 46 -7.41 -7.40 -12.25
CA GLU A 46 -8.59 -6.73 -11.72
C GLU A 46 -8.47 -5.20 -11.90
N GLN A 47 -8.52 -4.45 -10.79
CA GLN A 47 -8.39 -3.00 -10.77
C GLN A 47 -6.95 -2.52 -10.89
N ARG A 48 -5.94 -3.40 -10.90
CA ARG A 48 -4.54 -2.98 -11.11
C ARG A 48 -4.32 -2.68 -12.59
N GLU A 49 -3.74 -1.52 -12.84
CA GLU A 49 -3.21 -1.18 -14.15
C GLU A 49 -1.84 -1.86 -14.30
N LEU A 50 -1.69 -2.66 -15.36
CA LEU A 50 -0.41 -3.21 -15.75
C LEU A 50 0.41 -2.10 -16.41
N ASP A 51 1.67 -1.98 -16.00
CA ASP A 51 2.67 -1.03 -16.50
C ASP A 51 3.75 -1.72 -17.35
N TYR A 52 3.45 -2.92 -17.84
CA TYR A 52 4.30 -3.71 -18.71
C TYR A 52 3.49 -4.29 -19.87
N GLU A 53 4.22 -4.63 -20.93
CA GLU A 53 3.64 -5.13 -22.15
C GLU A 53 2.93 -6.48 -21.94
N ALA A 54 1.63 -6.52 -22.28
CA ALA A 54 0.76 -7.69 -22.13
C ALA A 54 -0.24 -7.81 -23.30
N ASP A 55 -0.71 -9.03 -23.53
CA ASP A 55 -1.80 -9.31 -24.46
C ASP A 55 -3.16 -9.07 -23.81
N TRP A 56 -4.03 -8.41 -24.56
CA TRP A 56 -5.40 -8.08 -24.19
C TRP A 56 -6.37 -8.48 -25.29
N TYR A 57 -7.62 -8.67 -24.92
CA TYR A 57 -8.73 -8.88 -25.84
C TYR A 57 -9.73 -7.73 -25.72
N ARG A 58 -10.31 -7.29 -26.84
CA ARG A 58 -11.34 -6.24 -26.85
C ARG A 58 -12.32 -6.43 -28.00
N LEU A 59 -13.48 -5.79 -27.90
CA LEU A 59 -14.43 -5.69 -29.01
C LEU A 59 -14.06 -4.48 -29.88
N ALA A 60 -14.18 -4.62 -31.20
CA ALA A 60 -13.98 -3.49 -32.12
C ALA A 60 -14.93 -2.31 -31.80
N SER A 61 -16.14 -2.59 -31.31
CA SER A 61 -17.11 -1.59 -30.89
C SER A 61 -16.81 -0.95 -29.52
N ALA A 62 -15.92 -1.54 -28.72
CA ALA A 62 -15.56 -1.08 -27.38
C ALA A 62 -14.03 -1.19 -27.17
N PRO A 63 -13.23 -0.39 -27.90
CA PRO A 63 -11.77 -0.56 -27.95
C PRO A 63 -11.05 -0.23 -26.62
N GLU A 64 -11.72 0.49 -25.72
CA GLU A 64 -11.20 0.84 -24.38
C GLU A 64 -11.56 -0.20 -23.31
N PHE A 65 -12.44 -1.16 -23.63
CA PHE A 65 -12.79 -2.25 -22.72
C PHE A 65 -11.88 -3.44 -22.94
N LEU A 66 -10.85 -3.56 -22.09
CA LEU A 66 -9.87 -4.63 -22.19
C LEU A 66 -10.25 -5.83 -21.31
N VAL A 67 -10.06 -7.02 -21.86
CA VAL A 67 -10.21 -8.32 -21.21
C VAL A 67 -8.82 -8.97 -21.18
N CYS A 68 -8.32 -9.35 -20.00
CA CYS A 68 -7.03 -10.04 -19.93
C CYS A 68 -7.11 -11.47 -20.48
N THR A 69 -5.96 -12.04 -20.85
CA THR A 69 -5.88 -13.41 -21.36
C THR A 69 -6.50 -14.44 -20.41
N ARG A 70 -6.33 -14.25 -19.08
CA ARG A 70 -6.96 -15.12 -18.07
C ARG A 70 -8.48 -15.07 -18.10
N CYS A 71 -9.08 -13.88 -18.15
CA CYS A 71 -10.53 -13.77 -18.19
C CYS A 71 -11.11 -14.31 -19.49
N ARG A 72 -10.43 -14.09 -20.61
CA ARG A 72 -10.80 -14.69 -21.88
C ARG A 72 -10.79 -16.21 -21.78
N GLU A 73 -9.70 -16.80 -21.27
CA GLU A 73 -9.57 -18.25 -21.20
C GLU A 73 -10.56 -18.88 -20.21
N MET A 74 -10.73 -18.25 -19.04
CA MET A 74 -11.56 -18.79 -17.97
C MET A 74 -13.06 -18.64 -18.26
N TYR A 75 -13.49 -17.48 -18.75
CA TYR A 75 -14.92 -17.15 -18.82
C TYR A 75 -15.49 -17.20 -20.23
N LEU A 76 -14.67 -17.01 -21.25
CA LEU A 76 -15.15 -16.83 -22.62
C LEU A 76 -14.79 -18.01 -23.53
N SER A 77 -13.76 -18.79 -23.24
CA SER A 77 -13.41 -19.98 -24.05
C SER A 77 -14.63 -20.87 -24.30
N GLY A 78 -14.91 -21.13 -25.58
CA GLY A 78 -16.08 -21.92 -26.02
C GLY A 78 -17.38 -21.13 -26.21
N THR A 79 -17.41 -19.83 -25.93
CA THR A 79 -18.58 -18.95 -26.19
C THR A 79 -18.51 -18.29 -27.56
N SER A 80 -19.67 -17.90 -28.13
CA SER A 80 -19.72 -17.16 -29.41
C SER A 80 -19.08 -15.78 -29.32
N LEU A 81 -19.07 -15.16 -28.12
CA LEU A 81 -18.48 -13.85 -27.89
C LEU A 81 -16.97 -13.81 -28.21
N VAL A 82 -16.25 -14.94 -28.05
CA VAL A 82 -14.80 -15.02 -28.35
C VAL A 82 -14.50 -14.72 -29.82
N ALA A 83 -15.38 -15.12 -30.75
CA ALA A 83 -15.18 -14.87 -32.17
C ALA A 83 -15.21 -13.37 -32.52
N SER A 84 -15.77 -12.53 -31.65
CA SER A 84 -15.84 -11.08 -31.82
C SER A 84 -14.69 -10.32 -31.16
N LEU A 85 -13.83 -11.00 -30.40
CA LEU A 85 -12.73 -10.37 -29.69
C LEU A 85 -11.47 -10.34 -30.56
N GLU A 86 -10.88 -9.16 -30.70
CA GLU A 86 -9.54 -9.01 -31.28
C GLU A 86 -8.47 -9.06 -30.20
N ARG A 87 -7.35 -9.72 -30.48
CA ARG A 87 -6.15 -9.72 -29.63
C ARG A 87 -5.31 -8.49 -29.96
N VAL A 88 -4.95 -7.73 -28.95
CA VAL A 88 -4.07 -6.56 -29.06
C VAL A 88 -2.95 -6.61 -28.03
N ARG A 89 -1.78 -6.10 -28.40
CA ARG A 89 -0.62 -6.00 -27.51
C ARG A 89 -0.42 -4.54 -27.10
N LEU A 90 -0.44 -4.28 -25.79
CA LEU A 90 -0.37 -2.94 -25.23
C LEU A 90 0.67 -2.88 -24.11
N ALA A 91 1.39 -1.75 -24.02
CA ALA A 91 2.38 -1.49 -22.98
C ALA A 91 1.75 -1.24 -21.60
N THR A 92 0.48 -0.82 -21.57
CA THR A 92 -0.31 -0.65 -20.37
C THR A 92 -1.72 -1.16 -20.58
N GLY A 93 -2.41 -1.50 -19.49
CA GLY A 93 -3.81 -1.88 -19.58
C GLY A 93 -4.38 -2.40 -18.27
N ARG A 94 -5.71 -2.49 -18.23
CA ARG A 94 -6.48 -2.93 -17.06
C ARG A 94 -7.55 -3.91 -17.52
N CYS A 95 -7.74 -5.01 -16.80
CA CYS A 95 -8.85 -5.90 -17.10
C CYS A 95 -10.15 -5.33 -16.52
N ARG A 96 -11.15 -5.11 -17.36
CA ARG A 96 -12.49 -4.67 -16.93
C ARG A 96 -13.50 -5.84 -16.83
N PHE A 97 -13.09 -7.05 -17.19
CA PHE A 97 -13.99 -8.19 -17.30
C PHE A 97 -14.27 -8.90 -15.97
N ASN A 98 -13.28 -9.02 -15.08
CA ASN A 98 -13.41 -9.74 -13.80
C ASN A 98 -14.13 -8.90 -12.74
N VAL A 99 -15.32 -8.42 -13.05
CA VAL A 99 -16.20 -7.72 -12.11
C VAL A 99 -17.43 -8.57 -11.82
N PRO A 100 -18.01 -8.50 -10.61
CA PRO A 100 -19.21 -9.26 -10.25
C PRO A 100 -20.36 -9.09 -11.25
N ARG A 101 -20.57 -7.86 -11.78
CA ARG A 101 -21.61 -7.57 -12.77
C ARG A 101 -21.52 -8.46 -14.01
N ILE A 102 -20.31 -8.69 -14.54
CA ILE A 102 -20.11 -9.59 -15.68
C ILE A 102 -20.13 -11.04 -15.20
N THR A 103 -19.18 -11.38 -14.32
CA THR A 103 -18.86 -12.78 -13.99
C THR A 103 -19.96 -13.53 -13.23
N ARG A 104 -20.88 -12.82 -12.57
CA ARG A 104 -21.93 -13.42 -11.73
C ARG A 104 -23.35 -13.08 -12.16
N LEU A 105 -23.54 -12.16 -13.11
CA LEU A 105 -24.87 -11.78 -13.59
C LEU A 105 -24.96 -11.83 -15.12
N LEU A 106 -24.26 -10.95 -15.83
CA LEU A 106 -24.44 -10.82 -17.28
C LEU A 106 -23.95 -12.06 -18.06
N LEU A 107 -22.81 -12.64 -17.67
CA LEU A 107 -22.28 -13.83 -18.33
C LEU A 107 -23.18 -15.07 -18.10
N PRO A 108 -23.60 -15.42 -16.87
CA PRO A 108 -24.57 -16.51 -16.66
C PRO A 108 -25.88 -16.32 -17.45
N GLU A 109 -26.43 -15.11 -17.48
CA GLU A 109 -27.66 -14.82 -18.24
C GLU A 109 -27.45 -14.98 -19.76
N TYR A 110 -26.30 -14.51 -20.28
CA TYR A 110 -25.90 -14.75 -21.66
C TYR A 110 -25.77 -16.24 -21.97
N LEU A 111 -25.11 -17.04 -21.11
CA LEU A 111 -24.96 -18.48 -21.34
C LEU A 111 -26.29 -19.23 -21.33
N LYS A 112 -27.26 -18.74 -20.53
CA LYS A 112 -28.59 -19.34 -20.41
C LYS A 112 -29.53 -18.97 -21.56
N HIS A 113 -29.46 -17.73 -22.03
CA HIS A 113 -30.42 -17.17 -22.98
C HIS A 113 -29.83 -16.89 -24.37
N SER A 114 -28.53 -17.03 -24.56
CA SER A 114 -27.77 -16.71 -25.78
C SER A 114 -27.95 -15.27 -26.26
N ASP A 115 -28.23 -14.34 -25.34
CA ASP A 115 -28.37 -12.91 -25.62
C ASP A 115 -27.09 -12.14 -25.26
N GLU A 116 -26.34 -11.72 -26.28
CA GLU A 116 -25.10 -10.96 -26.12
C GLU A 116 -25.33 -9.46 -25.89
N GLY A 117 -26.55 -8.95 -26.05
CA GLY A 117 -26.88 -7.52 -25.98
C GLY A 117 -26.44 -6.88 -24.66
N PRO A 118 -26.90 -7.37 -23.49
CA PRO A 118 -26.59 -6.76 -22.20
C PRO A 118 -25.09 -6.74 -21.86
N ILE A 119 -24.34 -7.80 -22.20
CA ILE A 119 -22.90 -7.85 -21.94
C ILE A 119 -22.13 -6.89 -22.87
N ARG A 120 -22.52 -6.80 -24.15
CA ARG A 120 -21.91 -5.86 -25.11
C ARG A 120 -22.22 -4.40 -24.76
N GLU A 121 -23.43 -4.12 -24.32
CA GLU A 121 -23.83 -2.78 -23.85
C GLU A 121 -22.98 -2.36 -22.66
N PHE A 122 -22.83 -3.22 -21.65
CA PHE A 122 -21.96 -2.97 -20.50
C PHE A 122 -20.51 -2.74 -20.93
N MET A 123 -19.97 -3.58 -21.81
CA MET A 123 -18.59 -3.41 -22.33
C MET A 123 -18.40 -2.07 -23.04
N SER A 124 -19.44 -1.59 -23.73
CA SER A 124 -19.38 -0.33 -24.49
C SER A 124 -19.55 0.90 -23.60
N SER A 125 -20.41 0.83 -22.59
CA SER A 125 -20.71 1.98 -21.72
C SER A 125 -19.73 2.14 -20.57
N ARG A 126 -19.24 1.04 -19.99
CA ARG A 126 -18.43 1.08 -18.76
C ARG A 126 -17.14 1.92 -18.85
N PRO A 127 -16.40 1.98 -19.98
CA PRO A 127 -15.21 2.84 -20.09
C PRO A 127 -15.51 4.33 -19.91
N SER A 128 -16.75 4.78 -20.18
CA SER A 128 -17.16 6.18 -19.97
C SER A 128 -17.35 6.55 -18.49
N VAL A 129 -17.39 5.56 -17.59
CA VAL A 129 -17.52 5.77 -16.14
C VAL A 129 -16.13 5.87 -15.50
N PRO A 130 -15.80 6.96 -14.80
CA PRO A 130 -14.52 7.13 -14.13
C PRO A 130 -14.21 5.98 -13.16
N ASP A 131 -12.97 5.50 -13.18
CA ASP A 131 -12.54 4.42 -12.31
C ASP A 131 -12.55 4.81 -10.83
N CYS A 132 -12.87 3.84 -9.97
CA CYS A 132 -12.88 4.03 -8.53
C CYS A 132 -11.48 4.45 -8.03
N LYS A 133 -11.41 5.56 -7.29
CA LYS A 133 -10.18 6.04 -6.65
C LYS A 133 -9.84 5.29 -5.35
N GLY A 134 -10.71 4.37 -4.94
CA GLY A 134 -10.56 3.56 -3.72
C GLY A 134 -10.45 4.41 -2.46
N GLN A 135 -9.58 3.98 -1.56
CA GLN A 135 -9.31 4.65 -0.28
C GLN A 135 -8.50 5.94 -0.41
N LYS A 136 -7.92 6.25 -1.59
CA LYS A 136 -7.28 7.56 -1.83
C LYS A 136 -8.33 8.68 -1.87
N GLY A 137 -9.58 8.33 -2.17
CA GLY A 137 -10.69 9.26 -2.32
C GLY A 137 -10.61 10.08 -3.61
N ALA A 138 -11.70 10.78 -3.89
CA ALA A 138 -11.79 11.75 -4.99
C ALA A 138 -12.25 13.09 -4.44
N LYS A 139 -11.74 14.19 -4.98
CA LYS A 139 -12.17 15.55 -4.62
C LYS A 139 -13.41 15.97 -5.41
N GLY A 140 -14.16 16.92 -4.86
CA GLY A 140 -15.26 17.55 -5.58
C GLY A 140 -14.77 18.18 -6.88
N GLY A 141 -15.50 17.94 -7.98
CA GLY A 141 -15.11 18.39 -9.32
C GLY A 141 -14.39 17.33 -10.17
N GLU A 142 -14.04 16.17 -9.63
CA GLU A 142 -13.48 15.04 -10.40
C GLU A 142 -14.52 14.26 -11.24
N GLY A 143 -15.76 14.74 -11.30
CA GLY A 143 -16.82 14.15 -12.15
C GLY A 143 -17.34 12.79 -11.70
N ILE A 144 -17.04 12.36 -10.46
CA ILE A 144 -17.52 11.09 -9.92
C ILE A 144 -18.96 11.25 -9.41
N LYS A 145 -19.86 10.38 -9.88
CA LYS A 145 -21.21 10.25 -9.30
C LYS A 145 -21.18 9.30 -8.11
N TRP A 146 -22.00 9.61 -7.12
CA TRP A 146 -22.06 8.89 -5.86
C TRP A 146 -23.44 8.30 -5.62
N PHE A 147 -23.49 7.18 -4.93
CA PHE A 147 -24.69 6.44 -4.56
C PHE A 147 -24.63 6.12 -3.07
N LYS A 148 -25.77 6.14 -2.39
CA LYS A 148 -25.90 5.82 -0.97
C LYS A 148 -26.94 4.73 -0.73
N PRO A 149 -26.78 3.90 0.32
CA PRO A 149 -27.85 3.03 0.79
C PRO A 149 -29.01 3.86 1.37
N LEU A 150 -30.23 3.30 1.30
CA LEU A 150 -31.44 3.91 1.87
C LEU A 150 -31.57 3.73 3.39
N ASP A 151 -30.81 2.82 3.98
CA ASP A 151 -30.85 2.53 5.41
C ASP A 151 -30.07 3.56 6.21
N SER A 152 -30.73 4.23 7.16
CA SER A 152 -30.12 5.30 7.96
C SER A 152 -29.00 4.82 8.87
N ARG A 153 -28.90 3.53 9.20
CA ARG A 153 -27.78 2.98 9.98
C ARG A 153 -26.46 3.01 9.22
N LEU A 154 -26.52 3.15 7.89
CA LEU A 154 -25.38 3.26 7.00
C LEU A 154 -25.15 4.71 6.54
N GLU A 155 -25.59 5.69 7.34
CA GLU A 155 -25.31 7.10 7.06
C GLU A 155 -23.79 7.32 6.93
N GLY A 156 -23.38 8.02 5.87
CA GLY A 156 -21.98 8.23 5.51
C GLY A 156 -21.38 7.16 4.60
N VAL A 157 -22.01 6.00 4.44
CA VAL A 157 -21.54 4.96 3.49
C VAL A 157 -21.88 5.38 2.07
N VAL A 158 -20.88 5.39 1.20
CA VAL A 158 -21.03 5.79 -0.22
C VAL A 158 -20.38 4.80 -1.18
N SER A 159 -20.99 4.68 -2.36
CA SER A 159 -20.42 3.99 -3.53
C SER A 159 -20.19 4.98 -4.65
N CYS A 160 -19.00 4.97 -5.26
CA CYS A 160 -18.81 5.66 -6.54
C CYS A 160 -19.56 4.92 -7.67
N GLU A 161 -19.79 5.60 -8.79
CA GLU A 161 -20.47 5.06 -9.98
C GLU A 161 -19.82 3.75 -10.46
N ALA A 162 -18.49 3.70 -10.53
CA ALA A 162 -17.76 2.48 -10.90
C ALA A 162 -18.12 1.27 -10.01
N CYS A 163 -18.05 1.41 -8.68
CA CYS A 163 -18.39 0.32 -7.77
C CYS A 163 -19.89 0.01 -7.75
N PHE A 164 -20.73 1.02 -8.01
CA PHE A 164 -22.16 0.83 -8.13
C PHE A 164 -22.48 -0.06 -9.35
N GLU A 165 -21.93 0.28 -10.52
CA GLU A 165 -22.07 -0.49 -11.77
C GLU A 165 -21.45 -1.90 -11.66
N ASP A 166 -20.22 -1.99 -11.14
CA ASP A 166 -19.44 -3.24 -11.15
C ASP A 166 -19.89 -4.23 -10.06
N VAL A 167 -20.38 -3.74 -8.91
CA VAL A 167 -20.68 -4.56 -7.71
C VAL A 167 -22.14 -4.43 -7.28
N VAL A 168 -22.64 -3.22 -6.98
CA VAL A 168 -23.98 -3.07 -6.40
C VAL A 168 -25.06 -3.55 -7.36
N LEU A 169 -24.98 -3.17 -8.64
CA LEU A 169 -25.93 -3.63 -9.67
C LEU A 169 -25.84 -5.13 -9.95
N SER A 170 -24.75 -5.81 -9.57
CA SER A 170 -24.65 -7.26 -9.66
C SER A 170 -25.44 -8.00 -8.56
N SER A 171 -25.91 -7.27 -7.56
CA SER A 171 -26.56 -7.82 -6.36
C SER A 171 -28.08 -7.61 -6.38
N SER A 172 -28.80 -8.44 -5.63
CA SER A 172 -30.23 -8.24 -5.33
C SER A 172 -30.49 -6.97 -4.51
N PHE A 173 -29.45 -6.35 -3.95
CA PHE A 173 -29.57 -5.15 -3.11
C PHE A 173 -29.65 -3.84 -3.90
N ARG A 174 -29.54 -3.85 -5.23
CA ARG A 174 -29.57 -2.64 -6.07
C ARG A 174 -30.70 -1.66 -5.75
N GLN A 175 -31.87 -2.17 -5.37
CA GLN A 175 -33.07 -1.39 -5.06
C GLN A 175 -32.96 -0.62 -3.73
N HIS A 176 -32.00 -0.96 -2.88
CA HIS A 176 -31.72 -0.29 -1.62
C HIS A 176 -30.67 0.81 -1.75
N PHE A 177 -30.21 1.09 -2.97
CA PHE A 177 -29.26 2.16 -3.27
C PHE A 177 -29.92 3.21 -4.16
N VAL A 178 -29.61 4.48 -3.89
CA VAL A 178 -30.08 5.62 -4.67
C VAL A 178 -28.91 6.53 -4.99
N ALA A 179 -29.06 7.32 -6.05
CA ALA A 179 -28.10 8.39 -6.35
C ALA A 179 -28.02 9.36 -5.17
N TYR A 180 -26.82 9.87 -4.90
CA TYR A 180 -26.62 10.89 -3.89
C TYR A 180 -27.13 12.23 -4.44
N ASP A 181 -28.18 12.77 -3.83
CA ASP A 181 -28.88 13.95 -4.36
C ASP A 181 -28.06 15.24 -4.28
N THR A 182 -27.11 15.30 -3.35
CA THR A 182 -26.25 16.47 -3.14
C THR A 182 -24.92 16.29 -3.86
N PRO A 183 -24.49 17.26 -4.70
CA PRO A 183 -23.16 17.24 -5.28
C PRO A 183 -22.09 17.21 -4.17
N GLN A 184 -21.02 16.46 -4.41
CA GLN A 184 -19.86 16.49 -3.54
C GLN A 184 -19.30 17.93 -3.48
N PRO A 185 -19.12 18.51 -2.27
CA PRO A 185 -18.50 19.82 -2.13
C PRO A 185 -17.10 19.86 -2.75
N ALA A 186 -16.71 20.99 -3.35
CA ALA A 186 -15.45 21.13 -4.09
C ALA A 186 -14.20 20.85 -3.24
N ASP A 187 -14.27 21.17 -1.95
CA ASP A 187 -13.21 20.96 -0.96
C ASP A 187 -13.27 19.58 -0.27
N ALA A 188 -14.41 18.88 -0.37
CA ALA A 188 -14.59 17.58 0.25
C ALA A 188 -13.86 16.47 -0.54
N THR A 189 -13.23 15.55 0.18
CA THR A 189 -12.69 14.31 -0.38
C THR A 189 -13.54 13.14 0.13
N TRP A 190 -14.20 12.42 -0.78
CA TRP A 190 -15.00 11.24 -0.43
C TRP A 190 -14.28 9.97 -0.87
N THR A 191 -14.37 8.92 -0.05
CA THR A 191 -13.80 7.59 -0.31
C THR A 191 -14.91 6.60 -0.59
N CYS A 192 -14.74 5.72 -1.57
CA CYS A 192 -15.74 4.70 -1.88
C CYS A 192 -15.67 3.55 -0.87
N ASP A 193 -16.73 3.35 -0.07
CA ASP A 193 -16.78 2.27 0.92
C ASP A 193 -16.99 0.90 0.27
N VAL A 194 -17.67 0.84 -0.87
CA VAL A 194 -17.80 -0.43 -1.63
C VAL A 194 -16.45 -0.93 -2.16
N SER A 195 -15.46 -0.04 -2.28
CA SER A 195 -14.07 -0.43 -2.61
C SER A 195 -13.34 -1.10 -1.43
N LEU A 196 -13.87 -1.01 -0.21
CA LEU A 196 -13.32 -1.75 0.93
C LEU A 196 -13.49 -3.25 0.67
N PRO A 197 -12.42 -4.06 0.81
CA PRO A 197 -12.47 -5.47 0.48
C PRO A 197 -13.60 -6.24 1.18
N PHE A 198 -13.87 -5.96 2.47
CA PHE A 198 -14.97 -6.60 3.20
C PHE A 198 -16.35 -6.18 2.68
N ILE A 199 -16.58 -4.87 2.48
CA ILE A 199 -17.88 -4.35 2.03
C ILE A 199 -18.22 -4.86 0.62
N GLY A 200 -17.27 -4.78 -0.32
CA GLY A 200 -17.47 -5.30 -1.67
C GLY A 200 -17.72 -6.81 -1.71
N ARG A 201 -16.96 -7.61 -0.93
CA ARG A 201 -17.17 -9.07 -0.85
C ARG A 201 -18.49 -9.41 -0.17
N SER A 202 -18.84 -8.73 0.92
CA SER A 202 -20.08 -8.98 1.68
C SER A 202 -21.33 -8.65 0.88
N LEU A 203 -21.33 -7.56 0.10
CA LEU A 203 -22.43 -7.24 -0.82
C LEU A 203 -22.74 -8.43 -1.75
N VAL A 204 -21.70 -8.98 -2.39
CA VAL A 204 -21.87 -10.13 -3.27
C VAL A 204 -22.36 -11.36 -2.49
N LYS A 205 -21.67 -11.74 -1.40
CA LYS A 205 -21.96 -13.00 -0.70
C LYS A 205 -23.34 -12.99 -0.01
N TYR A 206 -23.73 -11.88 0.63
CA TYR A 206 -25.03 -11.78 1.29
C TYR A 206 -26.17 -11.68 0.28
N SER A 207 -25.99 -11.01 -0.86
CA SER A 207 -27.06 -10.86 -1.86
C SER A 207 -27.57 -12.17 -2.47
N LYS A 208 -26.83 -13.27 -2.29
CA LYS A 208 -27.23 -14.62 -2.71
C LYS A 208 -28.09 -15.36 -1.68
N LYS A 209 -28.22 -14.85 -0.45
CA LYS A 209 -29.04 -15.48 0.58
C LYS A 209 -30.54 -15.27 0.27
N PRO A 210 -31.40 -16.28 0.49
CA PRO A 210 -32.80 -16.20 0.08
C PRO A 210 -33.71 -15.44 1.07
N VAL A 211 -33.31 -15.30 2.34
CA VAL A 211 -34.15 -14.73 3.41
C VAL A 211 -33.33 -13.72 4.22
N ASP A 212 -33.94 -12.58 4.57
CA ASP A 212 -33.39 -11.50 5.40
C ASP A 212 -32.00 -10.96 5.01
N ALA A 213 -31.60 -11.20 3.76
CA ALA A 213 -30.26 -10.96 3.25
C ALA A 213 -29.82 -9.49 3.38
N TRP A 214 -30.73 -8.54 3.17
CA TRP A 214 -30.44 -7.11 3.30
C TRP A 214 -30.15 -6.73 4.76
N GLU A 215 -31.00 -7.17 5.70
CA GLU A 215 -30.83 -6.84 7.13
C GLU A 215 -29.53 -7.41 7.68
N GLU A 216 -29.22 -8.67 7.37
CA GLU A 216 -27.97 -9.28 7.81
C GLU A 216 -26.74 -8.57 7.21
N TRP A 217 -26.83 -8.12 5.95
CA TRP A 217 -25.75 -7.34 5.33
C TRP A 217 -25.59 -5.97 6.00
N VAL A 218 -26.69 -5.26 6.28
CA VAL A 218 -26.64 -3.97 6.99
C VAL A 218 -25.98 -4.14 8.36
N GLN A 219 -26.37 -5.16 9.13
CA GLN A 219 -25.74 -5.44 10.43
C GLN A 219 -24.23 -5.71 10.30
N ALA A 220 -23.82 -6.51 9.32
CA ALA A 220 -22.40 -6.80 9.07
C ALA A 220 -21.62 -5.54 8.63
N ALA A 221 -22.19 -4.72 7.75
CA ALA A 221 -21.57 -3.49 7.29
C ALA A 221 -21.44 -2.45 8.41
N VAL A 222 -22.51 -2.20 9.18
CA VAL A 222 -22.49 -1.30 10.34
C VAL A 222 -21.45 -1.76 11.36
N LYS A 223 -21.40 -3.05 11.68
CA LYS A 223 -20.38 -3.63 12.56
C LYS A 223 -18.98 -3.32 12.04
N HIS A 224 -18.69 -3.63 10.78
CA HIS A 224 -17.38 -3.41 10.16
C HIS A 224 -16.95 -1.95 10.21
N MET A 225 -17.85 -1.02 9.86
CA MET A 225 -17.57 0.41 9.86
C MET A 225 -17.25 0.95 11.26
N ASN A 226 -17.80 0.33 12.31
CA ASN A 226 -17.56 0.68 13.70
C ASN A 226 -16.37 -0.07 14.35
N LEU A 227 -15.71 -0.99 13.63
CA LEU A 227 -14.55 -1.69 14.19
C LEU A 227 -13.35 -0.74 14.36
N PRO A 228 -12.61 -0.86 15.48
CA PRO A 228 -11.41 -0.06 15.69
C PRO A 228 -10.35 -0.40 14.64
N GLN A 229 -9.70 0.63 14.10
CA GLN A 229 -8.57 0.46 13.19
C GLN A 229 -7.42 -0.28 13.89
N CYS A 230 -6.66 -1.06 13.10
CA CYS A 230 -5.49 -1.76 13.61
C CYS A 230 -4.33 -0.77 13.82
N GLU A 231 -3.89 -0.62 15.07
CA GLU A 231 -2.81 0.33 15.44
C GLU A 231 -1.41 -0.17 15.06
N LYS A 232 -1.28 -1.41 14.55
CA LYS A 232 0.00 -2.03 14.15
C LYS A 232 1.07 -1.99 15.24
N LYS A 233 0.64 -2.07 16.50
CA LYS A 233 1.48 -2.19 17.69
C LYS A 233 0.85 -3.19 18.64
N SER A 234 1.60 -3.57 19.68
CA SER A 234 1.08 -4.43 20.72
C SER A 234 0.04 -3.68 21.56
N VAL A 235 -1.14 -4.28 21.75
CA VAL A 235 -2.26 -3.71 22.51
C VAL A 235 -2.84 -4.78 23.42
N SER A 236 -3.55 -4.38 24.47
CA SER A 236 -4.21 -5.34 25.36
C SER A 236 -5.13 -6.29 24.58
N SER A 237 -5.11 -7.57 24.94
CA SER A 237 -5.96 -8.59 24.35
C SER A 237 -7.44 -8.25 24.50
N SER A 238 -7.88 -7.60 25.58
CA SER A 238 -9.29 -7.25 25.82
C SER A 238 -9.77 -6.04 25.00
N SER A 239 -8.86 -5.26 24.40
CA SER A 239 -9.19 -3.99 23.71
C SER A 239 -10.04 -4.16 22.45
N ARG A 240 -10.06 -5.37 21.88
CA ARG A 240 -10.75 -5.72 20.63
C ARG A 240 -10.87 -7.22 20.51
N ARG A 241 -11.73 -7.69 19.60
CA ARG A 241 -11.82 -9.11 19.24
C ARG A 241 -10.66 -9.57 18.37
N TRP A 242 -10.29 -10.83 18.53
CA TRP A 242 -9.18 -11.46 17.82
C TRP A 242 -9.59 -12.81 17.24
N MET A 243 -8.91 -13.16 16.17
CA MET A 243 -9.08 -14.40 15.43
C MET A 243 -7.78 -15.19 15.48
N GLU A 244 -7.90 -16.51 15.58
CA GLU A 244 -6.80 -17.46 15.49
C GLU A 244 -7.13 -18.59 14.51
N LEU A 245 -6.11 -19.36 14.14
CA LEU A 245 -6.31 -20.56 13.33
C LEU A 245 -6.93 -21.67 14.18
N ARG A 246 -7.95 -22.33 13.62
CA ARG A 246 -8.60 -23.46 14.28
C ARG A 246 -7.60 -24.54 14.67
N GLY A 247 -7.82 -25.13 15.84
CA GLY A 247 -6.97 -26.20 16.35
C GLY A 247 -5.60 -25.72 16.86
N GLN A 248 -5.39 -24.40 16.98
CA GLN A 248 -4.26 -23.78 17.68
C GLN A 248 -2.86 -24.24 17.19
N ARG A 249 -2.74 -24.56 15.89
CA ARG A 249 -1.45 -24.98 15.29
C ARG A 249 -0.35 -23.92 15.44
N PHE A 250 -0.73 -22.64 15.44
CA PHE A 250 0.18 -21.50 15.58
C PHE A 250 -0.37 -20.53 16.65
N PRO A 251 -0.19 -20.83 17.95
CA PRO A 251 -0.86 -20.10 19.02
C PRO A 251 -0.40 -18.63 19.15
N SER A 252 0.80 -18.30 18.66
CA SER A 252 1.30 -16.93 18.59
C SER A 252 0.66 -16.09 17.47
N LEU A 253 0.00 -16.72 16.49
CA LEU A 253 -0.70 -16.01 15.43
C LEU A 253 -2.01 -15.44 15.99
N LYS A 254 -2.11 -14.11 16.00
CA LYS A 254 -3.31 -13.38 16.42
C LYS A 254 -3.63 -12.31 15.39
N ILE A 255 -4.84 -12.34 14.85
CA ILE A 255 -5.30 -11.35 13.87
C ILE A 255 -6.47 -10.59 14.48
N CYS A 256 -6.38 -9.27 14.61
CA CYS A 256 -7.52 -8.50 15.11
C CYS A 256 -8.70 -8.60 14.14
N GLU A 257 -9.92 -8.51 14.65
CA GLU A 257 -11.14 -8.70 13.85
C GLU A 257 -11.21 -7.77 12.62
N ARG A 258 -10.72 -6.53 12.73
CA ARG A 258 -10.66 -5.60 11.60
C ARG A 258 -9.79 -6.13 10.46
N CYS A 259 -8.55 -6.54 10.76
CA CYS A 259 -7.65 -7.10 9.76
C CYS A 259 -8.18 -8.43 9.21
N TYR A 260 -8.84 -9.23 10.04
CA TYR A 260 -9.50 -10.45 9.62
C TYR A 260 -10.59 -10.17 8.58
N GLU A 261 -11.50 -9.23 8.85
CA GLU A 261 -12.57 -8.86 7.93
C GLU A 261 -12.02 -8.31 6.62
N ASP A 262 -10.98 -7.48 6.68
CA ASP A 262 -10.37 -6.90 5.47
C ASP A 262 -9.68 -7.97 4.60
N THR A 263 -9.06 -9.00 5.20
CA THR A 263 -8.17 -9.93 4.49
C THR A 263 -8.72 -11.34 4.25
N ILE A 264 -9.46 -11.90 5.21
CA ILE A 264 -9.82 -13.33 5.29
C ILE A 264 -11.33 -13.56 5.28
N ALA A 265 -12.12 -12.76 5.99
CA ALA A 265 -13.56 -13.02 6.12
C ALA A 265 -14.25 -13.06 4.75
N LEU A 266 -15.21 -13.98 4.62
CA LEU A 266 -15.97 -14.23 3.39
C LEU A 266 -15.07 -14.66 2.21
N THR A 267 -13.95 -15.32 2.50
CA THR A 267 -13.11 -16.00 1.52
C THR A 267 -13.09 -17.50 1.81
N THR A 268 -12.50 -18.29 0.92
CA THR A 268 -12.29 -19.73 1.13
C THR A 268 -11.41 -20.07 2.34
N LEU A 269 -10.72 -19.07 2.93
CA LEU A 269 -9.88 -19.29 4.11
C LEU A 269 -10.65 -19.11 5.43
N ASP A 270 -11.83 -18.47 5.41
CA ASP A 270 -12.64 -18.10 6.59
C ASP A 270 -12.91 -19.31 7.51
N GLU A 271 -13.20 -20.47 6.92
CA GLU A 271 -13.50 -21.70 7.66
C GLU A 271 -12.36 -22.22 8.54
N HIS A 272 -11.11 -21.81 8.27
CA HIS A 272 -9.94 -22.23 9.04
C HIS A 272 -9.65 -21.33 10.23
N PHE A 273 -10.43 -20.28 10.46
CA PHE A 273 -10.26 -19.37 11.58
C PHE A 273 -11.42 -19.47 12.56
N GLU A 274 -11.12 -19.13 13.81
CA GLU A 274 -12.11 -19.00 14.87
C GLU A 274 -11.80 -17.80 15.76
N MET A 275 -12.83 -17.32 16.44
CA MET A 275 -12.70 -16.22 17.37
C MET A 275 -11.99 -16.73 18.62
N VAL A 276 -10.98 -16.00 19.08
CA VAL A 276 -10.34 -16.27 20.37
C VAL A 276 -11.35 -15.96 21.47
N PRO A 277 -11.65 -16.90 22.39
CA PRO A 277 -12.51 -16.62 23.52
C PRO A 277 -11.92 -15.49 24.37
N GLN A 278 -12.71 -14.47 24.69
CA GLN A 278 -12.26 -13.35 25.50
C GLN A 278 -13.24 -13.05 26.62
N GLU A 279 -12.69 -12.76 27.79
CA GLU A 279 -13.44 -12.12 28.85
C GLU A 279 -13.42 -10.61 28.61
N PRO A 280 -14.58 -9.95 28.46
CA PRO A 280 -14.63 -8.50 28.31
C PRO A 280 -14.22 -7.79 29.60
N SER A 281 -13.64 -6.59 29.48
CA SER A 281 -13.33 -5.77 30.66
C SER A 281 -14.63 -5.32 31.35
N ALA A 282 -14.66 -5.38 32.68
CA ALA A 282 -15.82 -4.95 33.48
C ALA A 282 -15.94 -3.42 33.51
N THR A 283 -14.81 -2.72 33.50
CA THR A 283 -14.74 -1.24 33.56
C THR A 283 -14.39 -0.60 32.21
N GLY A 284 -14.02 -1.40 31.21
CA GLY A 284 -13.46 -0.92 29.94
C GLY A 284 -11.98 -0.54 30.02
N LEU A 285 -11.35 -0.65 31.19
CA LEU A 285 -9.94 -0.36 31.43
C LEU A 285 -9.31 -1.49 32.24
N ASP A 286 -8.38 -2.22 31.64
CA ASP A 286 -7.82 -3.43 32.26
C ASP A 286 -7.16 -3.19 33.60
N TRP A 287 -6.41 -2.10 33.74
CA TRP A 287 -5.76 -1.73 35.00
C TRP A 287 -6.77 -1.45 36.11
N MET A 288 -7.96 -0.93 35.78
CA MET A 288 -9.05 -0.71 36.75
C MET A 288 -9.70 -2.02 37.15
N ASP A 289 -9.85 -2.97 36.23
CA ASP A 289 -10.38 -4.30 36.56
C ASP A 289 -9.47 -5.02 37.57
N VAL A 290 -8.15 -4.87 37.43
CA VAL A 290 -7.20 -5.40 38.41
C VAL A 290 -7.27 -4.63 39.74
N ALA A 291 -7.27 -3.29 39.69
CA ALA A 291 -7.31 -2.46 40.89
C ALA A 291 -8.59 -2.65 41.72
N LEU A 292 -9.72 -2.93 41.06
CA LEU A 292 -11.02 -3.17 41.70
C LEU A 292 -11.28 -4.66 42.00
N GLY A 293 -10.35 -5.55 41.67
CA GLY A 293 -10.46 -6.98 41.96
C GLY A 293 -11.43 -7.76 41.06
N TYR A 294 -11.86 -7.17 39.94
CA TYR A 294 -12.59 -7.91 38.89
C TYR A 294 -11.69 -8.92 38.17
N ARG A 295 -10.36 -8.69 38.17
CA ARG A 295 -9.33 -9.59 37.65
C ARG A 295 -8.14 -9.65 38.59
N THR A 296 -7.41 -10.76 38.56
CA THR A 296 -6.18 -10.95 39.34
C THR A 296 -4.94 -10.38 38.65
N GLU A 297 -4.94 -10.34 37.31
CA GLU A 297 -3.79 -9.93 36.49
C GLU A 297 -4.25 -9.12 35.28
N GLU A 298 -3.36 -8.25 34.78
CA GLU A 298 -3.61 -7.50 33.54
C GLU A 298 -3.60 -8.45 32.33
N PRO A 299 -4.50 -8.27 31.35
CA PRO A 299 -4.53 -9.11 30.16
C PRO A 299 -3.24 -9.03 29.34
N ALA A 300 -2.91 -10.12 28.66
CA ALA A 300 -1.75 -10.18 27.79
C ALA A 300 -1.85 -9.15 26.66
N HIS A 301 -0.71 -8.59 26.26
CA HIS A 301 -0.64 -7.72 25.10
C HIS A 301 -0.37 -8.52 23.83
N TRP A 302 -1.19 -8.34 22.81
CA TRP A 302 -1.08 -9.01 21.52
C TRP A 302 -0.77 -8.04 20.39
N PHE A 303 0.05 -8.50 19.45
CA PHE A 303 0.33 -7.83 18.20
C PHE A 303 -0.49 -8.49 17.08
N CYS A 304 -1.09 -7.68 16.20
CA CYS A 304 -1.81 -8.21 15.05
C CYS A 304 -0.84 -8.73 13.99
N SER A 305 -0.67 -10.05 13.88
CA SER A 305 0.27 -10.69 12.95
C SER A 305 0.01 -10.31 11.49
N ALA A 306 -1.25 -10.02 11.10
CA ALA A 306 -1.57 -9.54 9.76
C ALA A 306 -1.01 -8.14 9.42
N ALA A 307 -0.49 -7.40 10.42
CA ALA A 307 0.27 -6.17 10.19
C ALA A 307 1.70 -6.45 9.69
N GLU A 308 2.23 -7.66 9.89
CA GLU A 308 3.52 -8.06 9.34
C GLU A 308 3.37 -8.45 7.88
N MET A 309 4.24 -7.88 7.03
CA MET A 309 4.19 -8.12 5.59
C MET A 309 4.28 -9.61 5.21
N PRO A 310 5.18 -10.43 5.80
CA PRO A 310 5.22 -11.86 5.48
C PRO A 310 3.90 -12.60 5.74
N VAL A 311 3.21 -12.29 6.84
CA VAL A 311 1.91 -12.90 7.16
C VAL A 311 0.83 -12.42 6.19
N TYR A 312 0.76 -11.10 5.94
CA TYR A 312 -0.20 -10.54 4.99
C TYR A 312 -0.05 -11.14 3.57
N VAL A 313 1.18 -11.28 3.09
CA VAL A 313 1.49 -11.80 1.76
C VAL A 313 1.20 -13.29 1.66
N SER A 314 1.51 -14.07 2.70
CA SER A 314 1.19 -15.50 2.72
C SER A 314 -0.33 -15.76 2.76
N ILE A 315 -1.10 -14.92 3.47
CA ILE A 315 -2.58 -14.92 3.37
C ILE A 315 -3.02 -14.62 1.93
N ALA A 316 -2.44 -13.60 1.29
CA ALA A 316 -2.76 -13.24 -0.09
C ALA A 316 -2.45 -14.38 -1.06
N ALA A 317 -1.28 -15.02 -0.95
CA ALA A 317 -0.88 -16.15 -1.76
C ALA A 317 -1.82 -17.35 -1.57
N ALA A 318 -2.15 -17.70 -0.32
CA ALA A 318 -3.10 -18.76 -0.02
C ALA A 318 -4.50 -18.46 -0.58
N LYS A 319 -4.94 -17.20 -0.53
CA LYS A 319 -6.22 -16.76 -1.10
C LYS A 319 -6.24 -16.83 -2.62
N THR A 320 -5.15 -16.47 -3.30
CA THR A 320 -5.02 -16.56 -4.76
C THR A 320 -4.98 -18.03 -5.21
N GLN A 321 -4.25 -18.87 -4.49
CA GLN A 321 -4.14 -20.30 -4.79
C GLN A 321 -5.33 -21.14 -4.30
N LYS A 322 -6.19 -20.56 -3.43
CA LYS A 322 -7.31 -21.25 -2.75
C LYS A 322 -6.83 -22.45 -1.93
N ASP A 323 -5.71 -22.29 -1.22
CA ASP A 323 -5.07 -23.36 -0.47
C ASP A 323 -4.49 -22.85 0.86
N ILE A 324 -5.11 -23.23 1.97
CA ILE A 324 -4.63 -22.91 3.32
C ILE A 324 -3.26 -23.55 3.62
N GLY A 325 -2.92 -24.66 2.96
CA GLY A 325 -1.63 -25.34 3.12
C GLY A 325 -0.45 -24.44 2.75
N VAL A 326 -0.64 -23.53 1.79
CA VAL A 326 0.33 -22.50 1.42
C VAL A 326 0.61 -21.56 2.60
N PHE A 327 -0.44 -21.15 3.32
CA PHE A 327 -0.31 -20.30 4.50
C PHE A 327 0.37 -21.06 5.65
N TYR A 328 -0.05 -22.30 5.93
CA TYR A 328 0.55 -23.11 7.00
C TYR A 328 2.04 -23.35 6.77
N LYS A 329 2.46 -23.70 5.55
CA LYS A 329 3.87 -23.90 5.24
C LYS A 329 4.69 -22.63 5.44
N ALA A 330 4.17 -21.48 5.01
CA ALA A 330 4.85 -20.20 5.22
C ALA A 330 4.96 -19.86 6.73
N LEU A 331 3.89 -20.11 7.50
CA LEU A 331 3.87 -19.81 8.93
C LEU A 331 4.91 -20.60 9.73
N GLU A 332 5.22 -21.85 9.37
CA GLU A 332 6.26 -22.66 10.04
C GLU A 332 7.61 -21.92 10.13
N VAL A 333 7.95 -21.16 9.09
CA VAL A 333 9.16 -20.34 9.04
C VAL A 333 8.92 -18.95 9.61
N ILE A 334 7.79 -18.30 9.29
CA ILE A 334 7.55 -16.91 9.70
C ILE A 334 7.49 -16.78 11.23
N VAL A 335 6.73 -17.64 11.91
CA VAL A 335 6.53 -17.53 13.37
C VAL A 335 7.78 -17.87 14.18
N SER A 336 8.71 -18.62 13.60
CA SER A 336 10.00 -18.96 14.21
C SER A 336 11.12 -17.99 13.85
N SER A 337 10.88 -17.08 12.90
CA SER A 337 11.84 -16.08 12.44
C SER A 337 11.77 -14.80 13.28
N SER A 338 12.88 -14.06 13.30
CA SER A 338 12.88 -12.69 13.83
C SER A 338 11.98 -11.77 12.98
N PRO A 339 11.23 -10.84 13.60
CA PRO A 339 10.37 -9.91 12.85
C PRO A 339 11.14 -9.06 11.83
N CYS A 340 10.56 -8.92 10.64
CA CYS A 340 11.12 -8.09 9.58
C CYS A 340 10.78 -6.61 9.84
N THR A 341 11.68 -5.89 10.52
CA THR A 341 11.48 -4.49 10.91
C THR A 341 12.46 -3.54 10.22
N GLU A 342 12.17 -2.24 10.29
CA GLU A 342 13.03 -1.19 9.73
C GLU A 342 14.40 -1.09 10.43
N LYS A 343 14.52 -1.67 11.63
CA LYS A 343 15.78 -1.72 12.40
C LYS A 343 16.73 -2.81 11.91
N GLY A 344 16.28 -3.64 10.97
CA GLY A 344 17.03 -4.81 10.51
C GLY A 344 16.97 -6.00 11.47
N ILE A 345 17.62 -7.08 11.08
CA ILE A 345 17.71 -8.33 11.84
C ILE A 345 19.18 -8.67 12.06
N VAL A 346 19.54 -9.00 13.30
CA VAL A 346 20.87 -9.47 13.71
C VAL A 346 20.86 -11.01 13.73
N GLY A 347 21.90 -11.65 13.20
CA GLY A 347 22.02 -13.13 13.21
C GLY A 347 20.93 -13.88 12.43
N GLY A 348 20.24 -13.21 11.51
CA GLY A 348 19.16 -13.81 10.71
C GLY A 348 19.67 -14.80 9.66
N THR A 349 18.75 -15.60 9.12
CA THR A 349 19.00 -16.39 7.90
C THR A 349 18.58 -15.57 6.68
N TRP A 350 19.47 -15.49 5.70
CA TRP A 350 19.36 -14.61 4.53
C TRP A 350 19.45 -15.37 3.21
N TYR A 351 18.71 -14.90 2.22
CA TYR A 351 18.63 -15.46 0.88
C TYR A 351 18.88 -14.38 -0.16
N THR A 352 19.52 -14.74 -1.27
CA THR A 352 19.74 -13.87 -2.44
C THR A 352 19.41 -14.64 -3.73
N LEU A 353 19.40 -13.95 -4.86
CA LEU A 353 19.19 -14.59 -6.16
C LEU A 353 20.33 -15.56 -6.48
N ARG A 354 19.96 -16.71 -7.06
CA ARG A 354 20.93 -17.69 -7.55
C ARG A 354 21.70 -17.13 -8.76
N GLY A 355 22.95 -17.55 -8.90
CA GLY A 355 23.82 -17.15 -10.00
C GLY A 355 24.72 -15.95 -9.70
N GLY A 356 24.73 -15.46 -8.46
CA GLY A 356 25.64 -14.40 -7.99
C GLY A 356 25.33 -13.00 -8.53
N GLY A 357 26.18 -12.04 -8.15
CA GLY A 357 26.09 -10.63 -8.56
C GLY A 357 24.99 -9.84 -7.84
N CYS A 358 24.63 -10.24 -6.61
CA CYS A 358 23.58 -9.64 -5.80
C CYS A 358 24.01 -9.64 -4.32
N ASP A 359 24.95 -8.75 -3.96
CA ASP A 359 25.53 -8.68 -2.62
C ASP A 359 24.69 -7.82 -1.67
N SER A 360 24.00 -6.81 -2.21
CA SER A 360 23.17 -5.88 -1.41
C SER A 360 21.72 -6.32 -1.34
N TYR A 361 21.24 -7.09 -2.32
CA TYR A 361 19.90 -7.67 -2.32
C TYR A 361 19.83 -8.92 -1.44
N ILE A 362 19.07 -8.83 -0.34
CA ILE A 362 18.92 -9.92 0.64
C ILE A 362 17.50 -10.00 1.17
N LEU A 363 16.98 -11.22 1.28
CA LEU A 363 15.69 -11.53 1.88
C LEU A 363 15.88 -12.26 3.20
N CYS A 364 15.21 -11.82 4.26
CA CYS A 364 15.14 -12.57 5.50
C CYS A 364 14.29 -13.84 5.33
N ALA A 365 14.48 -14.84 6.19
CA ALA A 365 13.75 -16.11 6.15
C ALA A 365 12.22 -15.95 6.10
N ALA A 366 11.64 -15.04 6.89
CA ALA A 366 10.19 -14.80 6.85
C ALA A 366 9.71 -14.26 5.50
N CYS A 367 10.42 -13.29 4.91
CA CYS A 367 10.10 -12.76 3.59
C CYS A 367 10.33 -13.80 2.49
N HIS A 368 11.39 -14.61 2.57
CA HIS A 368 11.63 -15.72 1.66
C HIS A 368 10.47 -16.73 1.69
N ALA A 369 10.09 -17.20 2.87
CA ALA A 369 8.97 -18.13 3.03
C ALA A 369 7.66 -17.55 2.47
N ALA A 370 7.37 -16.28 2.74
CA ALA A 370 6.13 -15.65 2.32
C ALA A 370 6.04 -15.31 0.83
N TYR A 371 7.13 -14.78 0.24
CA TYR A 371 7.13 -14.27 -1.12
C TYR A 371 7.72 -15.25 -2.14
N VAL A 372 8.65 -16.11 -1.74
CA VAL A 372 9.37 -16.99 -2.67
C VAL A 372 8.79 -18.40 -2.61
N GLU A 373 8.74 -18.99 -1.42
CA GLU A 373 8.33 -20.40 -1.27
C GLU A 373 6.84 -20.63 -1.55
N THR A 374 5.97 -19.67 -1.20
CA THR A 374 4.54 -19.75 -1.54
C THR A 374 4.29 -19.85 -3.04
N TRP A 375 5.22 -19.36 -3.86
CA TRP A 375 5.16 -19.40 -5.32
C TRP A 375 6.10 -20.44 -5.95
N GLN A 376 6.69 -21.33 -5.14
CA GLN A 376 7.65 -22.36 -5.58
C GLN A 376 8.88 -21.80 -6.32
N LEU A 377 9.31 -20.59 -5.95
CA LEU A 377 10.43 -19.90 -6.58
C LEU A 377 11.79 -20.17 -5.91
N ASP A 378 11.85 -21.02 -4.88
CA ASP A 378 13.06 -21.32 -4.09
C ASP A 378 14.25 -21.75 -4.96
N ARG A 379 13.98 -22.48 -6.05
CA ARG A 379 14.99 -22.89 -7.03
C ARG A 379 15.77 -21.72 -7.68
N LEU A 380 15.23 -20.51 -7.64
CA LEU A 380 15.81 -19.27 -8.20
C LEU A 380 16.62 -18.49 -7.16
N TYR A 381 16.64 -18.97 -5.92
CA TYR A 381 17.31 -18.37 -4.79
C TYR A 381 18.40 -19.32 -4.25
N GLN A 382 19.26 -18.74 -3.42
CA GLN A 382 20.27 -19.44 -2.65
C GLN A 382 20.45 -18.75 -1.30
N ARG A 383 20.88 -19.51 -0.29
CA ARG A 383 21.22 -18.95 1.01
C ARG A 383 22.51 -18.13 0.91
N VAL A 384 22.57 -17.03 1.63
CA VAL A 384 23.80 -16.24 1.78
C VAL A 384 24.70 -16.91 2.83
N GLU A 385 25.95 -17.17 2.46
CA GLU A 385 26.96 -17.75 3.34
C GLU A 385 27.98 -16.68 3.79
N GLY A 386 28.61 -16.89 4.95
CA GLY A 386 29.73 -16.04 5.40
C GLY A 386 29.36 -14.64 5.88
N GLN A 387 28.09 -14.35 6.14
CA GLN A 387 27.68 -13.05 6.70
C GLN A 387 28.10 -12.89 8.16
N ASP A 388 28.51 -11.67 8.51
CA ASP A 388 28.77 -11.29 9.89
C ASP A 388 27.45 -11.22 10.67
N GLY A 389 27.27 -12.19 11.57
CA GLY A 389 26.06 -12.30 12.40
C GLY A 389 25.88 -11.16 13.41
N SER A 390 26.88 -10.28 13.61
CA SER A 390 26.80 -9.13 14.51
C SER A 390 26.13 -7.89 13.88
N LEU A 391 26.08 -7.82 12.55
CA LEU A 391 25.52 -6.69 11.83
C LEU A 391 23.99 -6.82 11.72
N ALA A 392 23.28 -5.73 12.02
CA ALA A 392 21.85 -5.64 11.72
C ALA A 392 21.66 -5.39 10.21
N LEU A 393 21.08 -6.36 9.52
CA LEU A 393 20.85 -6.30 8.07
C LEU A 393 19.38 -5.97 7.76
N LEU A 394 19.15 -5.11 6.77
CA LEU A 394 17.82 -4.73 6.32
C LEU A 394 17.37 -5.62 5.17
N CYS A 395 16.21 -6.27 5.31
CA CYS A 395 15.61 -7.06 4.25
C CYS A 395 15.17 -6.17 3.09
N SER A 396 15.50 -6.54 1.84
CA SER A 396 15.07 -5.80 0.64
C SER A 396 13.55 -5.75 0.47
N PHE A 397 12.81 -6.62 1.16
CA PHE A 397 11.34 -6.68 1.15
C PHE A 397 10.70 -5.98 2.35
N GLN A 398 11.51 -5.33 3.19
CA GLN A 398 11.00 -4.41 4.19
C GLN A 398 10.56 -3.09 3.53
N ARG A 399 9.45 -2.50 3.98
CA ARG A 399 8.83 -1.31 3.36
C ARG A 399 9.75 -0.08 3.31
N SER A 400 10.68 0.05 4.26
CA SER A 400 11.66 1.13 4.30
C SER A 400 12.90 0.86 3.45
N ALA A 401 13.03 -0.35 2.88
CA ALA A 401 14.16 -0.70 2.05
C ALA A 401 14.12 0.06 0.71
N PRO A 402 15.30 0.37 0.13
CA PRO A 402 15.38 1.01 -1.18
C PRO A 402 14.57 0.24 -2.23
N ARG A 403 13.81 0.96 -3.04
CA ARG A 403 13.02 0.42 -4.16
C ARG A 403 12.04 -0.69 -3.80
N TRP A 404 11.59 -0.77 -2.55
CA TRP A 404 10.65 -1.79 -2.10
C TRP A 404 9.44 -1.95 -3.04
N LEU A 405 8.81 -0.84 -3.44
CA LEU A 405 7.63 -0.86 -4.30
C LEU A 405 7.93 -1.44 -5.70
N GLN A 406 9.07 -1.09 -6.28
CA GLN A 406 9.53 -1.62 -7.56
C GLN A 406 9.83 -3.12 -7.46
N HIS A 407 10.42 -3.59 -6.33
CA HIS A 407 10.58 -5.02 -6.10
C HIS A 407 9.23 -5.75 -6.11
N MET A 408 8.20 -5.18 -5.45
CA MET A 408 6.85 -5.80 -5.43
C MET A 408 6.26 -5.89 -6.85
N TYR A 409 6.28 -4.80 -7.62
CA TYR A 409 5.69 -4.79 -8.96
C TYR A 409 6.44 -5.67 -9.95
N ARG A 410 7.79 -5.63 -9.97
CA ARG A 410 8.59 -6.43 -10.89
C ARG A 410 8.56 -7.92 -10.54
N MET A 411 8.46 -8.25 -9.25
CA MET A 411 8.27 -9.64 -8.83
C MET A 411 6.91 -10.16 -9.29
N GLN A 412 5.86 -9.36 -9.12
CA GLN A 412 4.52 -9.69 -9.59
C GLN A 412 4.48 -9.86 -11.12
N GLU A 413 5.14 -8.98 -11.88
CA GLU A 413 5.32 -9.14 -13.33
C GLU A 413 5.99 -10.48 -13.68
N GLY A 414 7.07 -10.85 -12.99
CA GLY A 414 7.77 -12.11 -13.19
C GLY A 414 6.88 -13.34 -12.94
N ILE A 415 6.03 -13.29 -11.91
CA ILE A 415 5.07 -14.36 -11.60
C ILE A 415 3.95 -14.42 -12.65
N GLU A 416 3.37 -13.27 -13.01
CA GLU A 416 2.21 -13.21 -13.91
C GLU A 416 2.56 -13.54 -15.36
N THR A 417 3.76 -13.14 -15.81
CA THR A 417 4.28 -13.48 -17.14
C THR A 417 4.94 -14.85 -17.19
N GLY A 418 5.34 -15.41 -16.04
CA GLY A 418 6.10 -16.66 -15.98
C GLY A 418 7.58 -16.53 -16.34
N VAL A 419 8.12 -15.31 -16.48
CA VAL A 419 9.50 -15.06 -16.91
C VAL A 419 10.29 -14.34 -15.83
N TRP A 420 11.07 -15.10 -15.05
CA TRP A 420 11.77 -14.55 -13.88
C TRP A 420 12.92 -13.60 -14.21
N SER A 421 13.53 -13.72 -15.39
CA SER A 421 14.63 -12.86 -15.86
C SER A 421 14.25 -11.37 -15.85
N ARG A 422 12.96 -11.04 -15.99
CA ARG A 422 12.43 -9.67 -15.86
C ARG A 422 12.68 -9.10 -14.46
N TYR A 423 12.40 -9.89 -13.43
CA TYR A 423 12.67 -9.50 -12.04
C TYR A 423 14.16 -9.59 -11.70
N ALA A 424 14.80 -10.71 -12.04
CA ALA A 424 16.21 -10.94 -11.72
C ALA A 424 17.13 -9.92 -12.41
N GLY A 425 16.80 -9.51 -13.65
CA GLY A 425 17.49 -8.45 -14.36
C GLY A 425 17.34 -7.09 -13.69
N PHE A 426 16.15 -6.77 -13.15
CA PHE A 426 15.94 -5.58 -12.34
C PHE A 426 16.81 -5.60 -11.07
N VAL A 427 16.79 -6.70 -10.31
CA VAL A 427 17.59 -6.82 -9.09
C VAL A 427 19.08 -6.64 -9.39
N ARG A 428 19.62 -7.34 -10.40
CA ARG A 428 21.02 -7.22 -10.79
C ARG A 428 21.38 -5.83 -11.32
N LYS A 429 20.47 -5.14 -12.02
CA LYS A 429 20.69 -3.78 -12.52
C LYS A 429 20.86 -2.76 -11.39
N PHE A 430 20.21 -2.98 -10.24
CA PHE A 430 20.18 -2.04 -9.12
C PHE A 430 20.90 -2.54 -7.87
N ASP A 431 21.55 -3.70 -7.91
CA ASP A 431 22.33 -4.19 -6.78
C ASP A 431 23.48 -3.21 -6.46
N GLY A 432 23.58 -2.83 -5.18
CA GLY A 432 24.53 -1.82 -4.72
C GLY A 432 24.30 -0.39 -5.22
N VAL A 433 23.22 -0.13 -5.97
CA VAL A 433 22.88 1.20 -6.49
C VAL A 433 22.02 1.95 -5.45
N PRO A 434 22.53 3.01 -4.79
CA PRO A 434 21.72 3.77 -3.84
C PRO A 434 20.61 4.56 -4.54
N ASP A 435 19.51 4.84 -3.83
CA ASP A 435 18.47 5.76 -4.32
C ASP A 435 19.05 7.16 -4.55
N CYS A 436 18.58 7.82 -5.61
CA CYS A 436 18.92 9.18 -5.95
C CYS A 436 18.45 10.12 -4.83
N ALA A 437 19.39 10.84 -4.23
CA ALA A 437 19.12 11.81 -3.18
C ALA A 437 18.41 13.08 -3.71
N ARG A 438 18.15 13.16 -5.02
CA ARG A 438 17.53 14.30 -5.71
C ARG A 438 18.24 15.61 -5.38
N GLU A 439 17.50 16.56 -4.80
CA GLU A 439 17.95 17.87 -4.35
C GLU A 439 18.72 17.85 -3.02
N GLU A 440 18.83 16.69 -2.36
CA GLU A 440 19.62 16.56 -1.13
C GLU A 440 21.11 16.42 -1.45
N GLN A 441 21.93 17.13 -0.70
CA GLN A 441 23.38 17.00 -0.81
C GLN A 441 23.85 15.87 0.10
N VAL A 442 24.58 14.92 -0.47
CA VAL A 442 25.05 13.72 0.25
C VAL A 442 26.56 13.57 0.14
N PRO A 443 27.28 13.31 1.25
CA PRO A 443 28.71 13.08 1.22
C PRO A 443 29.03 11.59 0.96
N ASN A 444 30.30 11.30 0.70
CA ASN A 444 30.84 9.93 0.60
C ASN A 444 30.05 9.02 -0.35
N ARG A 445 29.69 9.54 -1.52
CA ARG A 445 28.98 8.78 -2.56
C ARG A 445 29.80 8.67 -3.84
N ARG A 446 29.49 7.64 -4.63
CA ARG A 446 30.02 7.50 -5.98
C ARG A 446 29.21 8.33 -6.96
N TRP A 447 29.89 8.98 -7.89
CA TRP A 447 29.28 9.87 -8.88
C TRP A 447 29.85 9.63 -10.28
N TYR A 448 29.05 10.00 -11.26
CA TYR A 448 29.42 10.13 -12.67
C TYR A 448 29.34 11.60 -13.09
N GLY A 449 29.86 11.96 -14.25
CA GLY A 449 29.75 13.31 -14.81
C GLY A 449 30.97 14.18 -14.48
N TRP A 450 30.74 15.39 -13.99
CA TRP A 450 31.78 16.40 -13.73
C TRP A 450 31.60 16.99 -12.33
N ASP A 451 32.62 17.70 -11.83
CA ASP A 451 32.56 18.32 -10.50
C ASP A 451 31.38 19.29 -10.34
N ASP A 452 31.15 20.12 -11.36
CA ASP A 452 30.03 21.08 -11.42
C ASP A 452 28.70 20.46 -11.90
N CYS A 453 28.69 19.18 -12.31
CA CYS A 453 27.52 18.49 -12.85
C CYS A 453 27.57 16.99 -12.51
N THR A 454 27.30 16.68 -11.24
CA THR A 454 27.36 15.32 -10.71
C THR A 454 26.09 14.52 -11.01
N ILE A 455 26.27 13.26 -11.39
CA ILE A 455 25.21 12.31 -11.76
C ILE A 455 25.30 11.11 -10.81
N CYS A 456 24.24 10.82 -10.06
CA CYS A 456 24.26 9.67 -9.15
C CYS A 456 24.17 8.34 -9.93
N PRO A 457 24.58 7.21 -9.33
CA PRO A 457 24.56 5.91 -10.00
C PRO A 457 23.18 5.51 -10.52
N GLU A 458 22.11 5.82 -9.76
CA GLU A 458 20.74 5.54 -10.22
C GLU A 458 20.39 6.32 -11.50
N CYS A 459 20.58 7.63 -11.53
CA CYS A 459 20.25 8.43 -12.71
C CYS A 459 21.15 8.09 -13.90
N TYR A 460 22.40 7.70 -13.64
CA TYR A 460 23.27 7.22 -14.70
C TYR A 460 22.72 5.93 -15.33
N VAL A 461 22.42 4.91 -14.52
CA VAL A 461 21.94 3.60 -14.99
C VAL A 461 20.54 3.67 -15.62
N THR A 462 19.67 4.56 -15.14
CA THR A 462 18.27 4.67 -15.61
C THR A 462 18.05 5.61 -16.78
N PHE A 463 18.98 6.52 -17.04
CA PHE A 463 18.78 7.55 -18.06
C PHE A 463 20.04 7.79 -18.89
N CYS A 464 21.16 8.20 -18.28
CA CYS A 464 22.34 8.63 -19.04
C CYS A 464 22.96 7.48 -19.86
N LYS A 465 23.08 6.28 -19.27
CA LYS A 465 23.63 5.11 -19.95
C LYS A 465 22.76 4.65 -21.13
N GLU A 466 21.44 4.75 -21.00
CA GLU A 466 20.49 4.33 -22.04
C GLU A 466 20.38 5.35 -23.18
N SER A 467 20.64 6.62 -22.91
CA SER A 467 20.58 7.70 -23.89
C SER A 467 21.68 7.67 -24.98
N SER A 468 22.57 6.66 -24.96
CA SER A 468 23.68 6.45 -25.91
C SER A 468 24.40 7.75 -26.30
N PRO A 469 25.25 8.32 -25.42
CA PRO A 469 26.09 9.45 -25.83
C PRO A 469 26.88 9.06 -27.08
N LEU A 470 26.87 9.93 -28.11
CA LEU A 470 27.84 9.80 -29.20
C LEU A 470 29.25 9.72 -28.59
N PRO A 471 30.18 8.94 -29.18
CA PRO A 471 31.58 8.93 -28.72
C PRO A 471 32.12 10.37 -28.80
N GLY A 472 32.22 11.04 -27.64
CA GLY A 472 32.54 12.47 -27.57
C GLY A 472 32.23 13.16 -26.24
N VAL A 473 31.25 12.69 -25.46
CA VAL A 473 30.99 13.24 -24.11
C VAL A 473 31.84 12.51 -23.05
N GLU A 474 33.06 12.99 -22.84
CA GLU A 474 33.97 12.46 -21.82
C GLU A 474 33.63 13.04 -20.43
N MET A 475 33.50 12.16 -19.44
CA MET A 475 33.19 12.52 -18.06
C MET A 475 34.46 12.51 -17.21
N ASP A 476 34.61 13.47 -16.30
CA ASP A 476 35.70 13.46 -15.31
C ASP A 476 35.51 12.36 -14.26
N TYR A 477 34.25 12.10 -13.91
CA TYR A 477 33.86 11.06 -12.98
C TYR A 477 33.22 9.89 -13.73
N ASP A 478 33.81 8.71 -13.54
CA ASP A 478 33.22 7.42 -13.89
C ASP A 478 33.16 6.56 -12.62
N ASN A 479 31.98 6.56 -11.98
CA ASN A 479 31.72 5.89 -10.71
C ASN A 479 32.72 6.26 -9.58
N HIS A 480 33.18 7.50 -9.57
CA HIS A 480 34.23 8.01 -8.68
C HIS A 480 33.68 8.33 -7.29
N LEU A 481 34.37 7.91 -6.22
CA LEU A 481 33.97 8.22 -4.84
C LEU A 481 34.35 9.66 -4.49
N VAL A 482 33.35 10.49 -4.21
CA VAL A 482 33.54 11.88 -3.77
C VAL A 482 33.11 12.00 -2.30
N ALA A 483 34.03 12.45 -1.45
CA ALA A 483 33.78 12.64 -0.03
C ALA A 483 32.88 13.86 0.25
N ASP A 484 33.06 14.92 -0.55
CA ASP A 484 32.32 16.17 -0.41
C ASP A 484 30.82 16.01 -0.65
N LEU A 485 30.07 16.98 -0.10
CA LEU A 485 28.65 17.14 -0.37
C LEU A 485 28.41 17.40 -1.86
N ARG A 486 27.64 16.52 -2.49
CA ARG A 486 27.22 16.63 -3.89
C ARG A 486 25.74 16.32 -4.04
N MET A 487 25.11 16.95 -5.04
CA MET A 487 23.69 16.79 -5.39
C MET A 487 23.58 16.09 -6.75
N CYS A 488 22.54 15.29 -6.98
CA CYS A 488 22.33 14.77 -8.33
C CYS A 488 21.81 15.88 -9.25
N CYS A 489 22.39 16.04 -10.43
CA CYS A 489 21.88 16.97 -11.43
C CYS A 489 20.76 16.33 -12.26
N MET A 490 20.85 15.02 -12.50
CA MET A 490 19.98 14.30 -13.43
C MET A 490 18.63 13.84 -12.84
N TYR A 491 18.29 14.25 -11.62
CA TYR A 491 16.90 14.09 -11.16
C TYR A 491 15.97 15.12 -11.81
N SER A 492 16.49 16.29 -12.20
CA SER A 492 15.71 17.37 -12.83
C SER A 492 15.36 17.02 -14.28
N PRO A 493 14.08 17.12 -14.69
CA PRO A 493 13.67 16.94 -16.08
C PRO A 493 14.37 17.90 -17.04
N ARG A 494 14.54 19.17 -16.64
CA ARG A 494 15.27 20.16 -17.46
C ARG A 494 16.75 19.80 -17.64
N MET A 495 17.42 19.33 -16.58
CA MET A 495 18.80 18.84 -16.68
C MET A 495 18.91 17.62 -17.60
N ARG A 496 17.92 16.72 -17.59
CA ARG A 496 17.84 15.60 -18.53
C ARG A 496 17.69 16.08 -19.98
N GLY A 497 16.90 17.14 -20.21
CA GLY A 497 16.82 17.78 -21.53
C GLY A 497 18.18 18.31 -21.99
N LYS A 498 18.92 18.99 -21.10
CA LYS A 498 20.28 19.47 -21.37
C LYS A 498 21.29 18.36 -21.59
N TRP A 499 21.15 17.25 -20.89
CA TRP A 499 21.94 16.04 -21.13
C TRP A 499 21.71 15.49 -22.54
N THR A 500 20.46 15.37 -22.98
CA THR A 500 20.14 14.93 -24.35
C THR A 500 20.69 15.89 -25.41
N GLU A 501 20.59 17.20 -25.19
CA GLU A 501 21.21 18.21 -26.06
C GLU A 501 22.74 18.05 -26.15
N ALA A 502 23.41 17.78 -25.01
CA ALA A 502 24.84 17.55 -24.94
C ALA A 502 25.26 16.27 -25.69
N CYS A 503 24.55 15.16 -25.47
CA CYS A 503 24.76 13.91 -26.19
C CYS A 503 24.61 14.07 -27.70
N ALA A 504 23.61 14.84 -28.16
CA ALA A 504 23.38 15.08 -29.59
C ALA A 504 24.48 15.95 -30.23
N LYS A 505 25.09 16.86 -29.46
CA LYS A 505 26.18 17.74 -29.91
C LYS A 505 27.57 17.11 -29.77
N GLY A 506 27.71 16.09 -28.92
CA GLY A 506 29.02 15.55 -28.53
C GLY A 506 29.82 16.52 -27.65
N ASP A 507 29.17 17.45 -26.94
CA ASP A 507 29.81 18.46 -26.11
C ASP A 507 28.97 18.74 -24.84
N ALA A 508 29.61 18.66 -23.68
CA ALA A 508 28.99 18.88 -22.37
C ALA A 508 29.10 20.32 -21.85
N GLY A 509 29.83 21.22 -22.51
CA GLY A 509 30.09 22.57 -21.99
C GLY A 509 28.83 23.32 -21.58
N GLY A 510 27.82 23.36 -22.46
CA GLY A 510 26.54 24.02 -22.17
C GLY A 510 25.72 23.36 -21.04
N LEU A 511 25.87 22.05 -20.84
CA LEU A 511 25.25 21.33 -19.72
C LEU A 511 25.92 21.70 -18.39
N VAL A 512 27.26 21.68 -18.36
CA VAL A 512 28.05 21.99 -17.17
C VAL A 512 27.86 23.44 -16.76
N ASP A 513 27.86 24.38 -17.69
CA ASP A 513 27.62 25.80 -17.40
C ASP A 513 26.22 26.06 -16.83
N PHE A 514 25.20 25.41 -17.40
CA PHE A 514 23.84 25.49 -16.87
C PHE A 514 23.74 24.85 -15.48
N SER A 515 24.43 23.72 -15.25
CA SER A 515 24.51 23.09 -13.94
C SER A 515 25.17 24.01 -12.90
N ARG A 516 26.24 24.72 -13.25
CA ARG A 516 26.90 25.69 -12.35
C ARG A 516 25.96 26.83 -11.97
N ALA A 517 25.24 27.39 -12.93
CA ALA A 517 24.22 28.41 -12.67
C ALA A 517 23.10 27.87 -11.75
N ARG A 518 22.66 26.63 -11.99
CA ARG A 518 21.66 25.94 -11.17
C ARG A 518 22.15 25.72 -9.73
N HIS A 519 23.40 25.33 -9.49
CA HIS A 519 23.95 25.20 -8.14
C HIS A 519 23.98 26.55 -7.41
N GLY A 520 24.31 27.64 -8.10
CA GLY A 520 24.22 29.00 -7.54
C GLY A 520 22.79 29.37 -7.12
N ALA A 521 21.81 29.06 -7.98
CA ALA A 521 20.39 29.28 -7.66
C ALA A 521 19.93 28.41 -6.48
N TYR A 522 20.36 27.15 -6.40
CA TYR A 522 20.05 26.24 -5.30
C TYR A 522 20.48 26.80 -3.94
N GLN A 523 21.70 27.35 -3.86
CA GLN A 523 22.21 27.96 -2.62
C GLN A 523 21.39 29.18 -2.18
N GLN A 524 20.92 29.97 -3.13
CA GLN A 524 20.12 31.18 -2.87
C GLN A 524 18.64 30.87 -2.60
N THR A 525 18.16 29.66 -2.94
CA THR A 525 16.74 29.29 -2.85
C THR A 525 16.51 28.11 -1.92
N VAL A 526 16.79 26.88 -2.36
CA VAL A 526 16.47 25.64 -1.63
C VAL A 526 17.13 25.59 -0.26
N LEU A 527 18.39 25.98 -0.12
CA LEU A 527 19.05 26.03 1.19
C LEU A 527 18.41 27.05 2.14
N GLN A 528 17.98 28.21 1.62
CA GLN A 528 17.28 29.22 2.41
C GLN A 528 15.91 28.71 2.87
N VAL A 529 15.17 28.03 1.99
CA VAL A 529 13.89 27.40 2.34
C VAL A 529 14.08 26.33 3.41
N LYS A 530 15.10 25.48 3.30
CA LYS A 530 15.42 24.47 4.33
C LYS A 530 15.72 25.12 5.68
N MET A 531 16.50 26.20 5.70
CA MET A 531 16.80 26.94 6.93
C MET A 531 15.53 27.53 7.57
N LEU A 532 14.68 28.20 6.78
CA LEU A 532 13.42 28.77 7.27
C LEU A 532 12.50 27.69 7.85
N ARG A 533 12.41 26.54 7.20
CA ARG A 533 11.61 25.41 7.67
C ARG A 533 12.13 24.82 8.97
N GLN A 534 13.44 24.64 9.11
CA GLN A 534 14.07 24.19 10.37
C GLN A 534 13.78 25.17 11.52
N MET A 535 13.82 26.47 11.25
CA MET A 535 13.44 27.49 12.24
C MET A 535 11.98 27.38 12.65
N GLN A 536 11.05 27.16 11.71
CA GLN A 536 9.63 26.93 12.00
C GLN A 536 9.41 25.68 12.85
N GLU A 537 10.08 24.57 12.52
CA GLU A 537 10.00 23.31 13.27
C GLU A 537 10.49 23.48 14.70
N MET A 538 11.62 24.17 14.90
CA MET A 538 12.14 24.47 16.24
C MET A 538 11.17 25.36 17.05
N GLN A 539 10.58 26.38 16.42
CA GLN A 539 9.57 27.23 17.07
C GLN A 539 8.33 26.43 17.46
N MET A 540 7.89 25.52 16.61
CA MET A 540 6.75 24.64 16.88
C MET A 540 7.03 23.65 18.00
N MET A 541 8.23 23.04 18.04
CA MET A 541 8.64 22.18 19.15
C MET A 541 8.68 22.94 20.48
N ASN A 542 9.23 24.15 20.49
CA ASN A 542 9.25 25.00 21.69
C ASN A 542 7.83 25.36 22.15
N ALA A 543 6.92 25.64 21.22
CA ALA A 543 5.52 25.90 21.54
C ALA A 543 4.80 24.67 22.09
N MET A 544 5.03 23.49 21.54
CA MET A 544 4.48 22.23 22.06
C MET A 544 5.00 21.90 23.45
N HIS A 545 6.30 22.12 23.69
CA HIS A 545 6.88 21.97 25.02
C HIS A 545 6.21 22.91 26.04
N ALA A 546 6.00 24.17 25.69
CA ALA A 546 5.23 25.11 26.53
C ALA A 546 3.80 24.61 26.78
N GLY A 547 3.12 24.06 25.76
CA GLY A 547 1.80 23.44 25.92
C GLY A 547 1.79 22.29 26.91
N PHE A 548 2.77 21.38 26.84
CA PHE A 548 2.93 20.28 27.78
C PHE A 548 3.16 20.78 29.23
N MET A 549 4.02 21.78 29.39
CA MET A 549 4.27 22.39 30.70
C MET A 549 3.01 23.07 31.26
N SER A 550 2.21 23.73 30.41
CA SER A 550 0.93 24.32 30.80
C SER A 550 -0.02 23.29 31.41
N VAL A 551 -0.21 22.15 30.75
CA VAL A 551 -1.08 21.05 31.25
C VAL A 551 -0.54 20.46 32.55
N THR A 552 0.77 20.26 32.64
CA THR A 552 1.43 19.71 33.84
C THR A 552 1.18 20.60 35.06
N TYR A 553 1.43 21.92 34.93
CA TYR A 553 1.20 22.87 36.01
C TYR A 553 -0.29 23.04 36.34
N GLN A 554 -1.19 22.93 35.34
CA GLN A 554 -2.63 22.94 35.58
C GLN A 554 -3.09 21.70 36.40
N GLY A 555 -2.48 20.53 36.17
CA GLY A 555 -2.74 19.34 36.98
C GLY A 555 -2.29 19.51 38.44
N ILE A 556 -1.12 20.13 38.66
CA ILE A 556 -0.61 20.43 40.01
C ILE A 556 -1.52 21.44 40.72
N GLU A 557 -1.97 22.48 40.01
CA GLU A 557 -2.96 23.44 40.53
C GLU A 557 -4.25 22.72 40.95
N GLY A 558 -4.81 21.88 40.08
CA GLY A 558 -6.04 21.14 40.39
C GLY A 558 -5.92 20.29 41.65
N LEU A 559 -4.78 19.60 41.84
CA LEU A 559 -4.51 18.82 43.05
C LEU A 559 -4.44 19.68 44.31
N ARG A 560 -3.79 20.85 44.25
CA ARG A 560 -3.69 21.78 45.40
C ARG A 560 -5.03 22.41 45.77
N VAL A 561 -5.82 22.78 44.77
CA VAL A 561 -7.16 23.34 44.98
C VAL A 561 -8.09 22.31 45.61
N VAL A 562 -8.11 21.07 45.08
CA VAL A 562 -8.96 19.99 45.61
C VAL A 562 -8.54 19.55 47.01
N SER A 563 -7.23 19.50 47.30
CA SER A 563 -6.72 19.14 48.62
C SER A 563 -6.82 20.27 49.67
N GLY A 564 -7.25 21.47 49.26
CA GLY A 564 -7.38 22.62 50.16
C GLY A 564 -6.05 23.17 50.67
N THR A 565 -4.93 22.84 50.02
CA THR A 565 -3.58 23.27 50.41
C THR A 565 -3.17 24.58 49.72
N THR A 566 -4.11 25.47 49.46
CA THR A 566 -3.82 26.79 48.87
C THR A 566 -3.35 27.75 49.96
N ASP A 567 -2.58 28.77 49.58
CA ASP A 567 -2.02 29.77 50.51
C ASP A 567 -2.96 30.96 50.79
N GLY A 568 -4.16 30.95 50.19
CA GLY A 568 -5.20 31.95 50.38
C GLY A 568 -5.00 33.26 49.62
N TYR A 569 -3.97 33.35 48.77
CA TYR A 569 -3.70 34.52 47.92
C TYR A 569 -3.99 34.23 46.45
N GLU A 570 -4.36 35.27 45.68
CA GLU A 570 -4.41 35.18 44.22
C GLU A 570 -3.03 35.43 43.61
N HIS A 571 -2.65 34.58 42.67
CA HIS A 571 -1.38 34.62 41.95
C HIS A 571 -1.62 34.96 40.49
N GLY A 572 -0.81 35.86 39.92
CA GLY A 572 -0.92 36.26 38.52
C GLY A 572 -0.94 37.77 38.32
N GLY A 573 -1.72 38.23 37.35
CA GLY A 573 -1.83 39.65 37.01
C GLY A 573 -2.64 39.90 35.73
N GLY A 574 -2.75 41.17 35.33
CA GLY A 574 -3.64 41.58 34.22
C GLY A 574 -3.39 40.92 32.86
N ALA A 575 -2.19 40.38 32.61
CA ALA A 575 -1.86 39.67 31.37
C ALA A 575 -2.09 38.15 31.42
N LEU A 576 -2.20 37.55 32.61
CA LEU A 576 -2.31 36.10 32.83
C LEU A 576 -3.66 35.67 33.43
N GLY A 577 -4.42 36.61 33.98
CA GLY A 577 -5.52 36.33 34.91
C GLY A 577 -5.00 36.10 36.33
N TRP A 578 -5.95 36.05 37.27
CA TRP A 578 -5.70 35.73 38.68
C TRP A 578 -6.08 34.27 38.94
N HIS A 579 -5.20 33.55 39.62
CA HIS A 579 -5.31 32.10 39.87
C HIS A 579 -5.15 31.81 41.36
N ALA A 580 -5.76 30.73 41.86
CA ALA A 580 -5.72 30.38 43.27
C ALA A 580 -4.36 29.84 43.75
N THR A 581 -3.43 29.57 42.83
CA THR A 581 -2.07 29.06 43.12
C THR A 581 -1.03 29.66 42.18
N ALA A 582 0.23 29.70 42.61
CA ALA A 582 1.37 30.10 41.77
C ALA A 582 1.55 29.17 40.55
N GLU A 583 1.19 27.89 40.69
CA GLU A 583 1.22 26.91 39.60
C GLU A 583 0.17 27.21 38.53
N GLY A 584 -1.01 27.72 38.89
CA GLY A 584 -2.02 28.18 37.94
C GLY A 584 -1.56 29.38 37.12
N ALA A 585 -0.94 30.37 37.77
CA ALA A 585 -0.31 31.50 37.08
C ALA A 585 0.83 31.05 36.14
N THR A 586 1.61 30.05 36.55
CA THR A 586 2.67 29.46 35.74
C THR A 586 2.10 28.69 34.53
N SER A 587 1.01 27.94 34.71
CA SER A 587 0.30 27.28 33.62
C SER A 587 -0.21 28.26 32.57
N ALA A 588 -0.78 29.39 33.00
CA ALA A 588 -1.27 30.45 32.13
C ALA A 588 -0.12 31.12 31.34
N ALA A 589 1.04 31.34 31.96
CA ALA A 589 2.20 31.89 31.28
C ALA A 589 2.71 30.96 30.16
N PHE A 590 2.80 29.65 30.44
CA PHE A 590 3.16 28.65 29.43
C PHE A 590 2.12 28.53 28.31
N ARG A 591 0.82 28.72 28.62
CA ARG A 591 -0.25 28.75 27.61
C ARG A 591 -0.11 29.93 26.64
N ASN A 592 0.20 31.12 27.15
CA ASN A 592 0.46 32.30 26.32
C ASN A 592 1.71 32.09 25.46
N GLN A 593 2.78 31.49 26.02
CA GLN A 593 3.99 31.16 25.28
C GLN A 593 3.72 30.15 24.16
N MET A 594 2.90 29.12 24.41
CA MET A 594 2.45 28.17 23.38
C MET A 594 1.72 28.89 22.24
N GLN A 595 0.74 29.75 22.56
CA GLN A 595 -0.05 30.48 21.55
C GLN A 595 0.83 31.41 20.70
N ALA A 596 1.74 32.16 21.34
CA ALA A 596 2.67 33.04 20.64
C ALA A 596 3.63 32.25 19.73
N GLY A 597 4.21 31.16 20.25
CA GLY A 597 5.11 30.30 19.48
C GLY A 597 4.43 29.63 18.28
N MET A 598 3.18 29.17 18.45
CA MET A 598 2.38 28.61 17.34
C MET A 598 2.03 29.66 16.28
N SER A 599 1.72 30.89 16.68
CA SER A 599 1.45 32.00 15.77
C SER A 599 2.68 32.39 14.96
N GLN A 600 3.84 32.45 15.61
CA GLN A 600 5.10 32.81 14.95
C GLN A 600 5.56 31.75 13.95
N ALA A 601 5.48 30.47 14.33
CA ALA A 601 5.80 29.34 13.45
C ALA A 601 4.92 29.34 12.19
N ASN A 602 3.65 29.76 12.31
CA ASN A 602 2.68 29.85 11.22
C ASN A 602 2.58 31.24 10.58
N SER A 603 3.62 32.07 10.68
CA SER A 603 3.60 33.42 10.12
C SER A 603 3.45 33.43 8.59
N ALA A 604 2.43 34.13 8.09
CA ALA A 604 2.14 34.24 6.66
C ALA A 604 3.30 34.82 5.84
N GLY A 605 4.09 35.73 6.42
CA GLY A 605 5.27 36.31 5.77
C GLY A 605 6.36 35.28 5.45
N THR A 606 6.63 34.35 6.37
CA THR A 606 7.60 33.27 6.15
C THR A 606 7.13 32.32 5.04
N TRP A 607 5.84 32.00 5.02
CA TRP A 607 5.23 31.20 3.96
C TRP A 607 5.33 31.86 2.57
N VAL A 608 5.04 33.16 2.47
CA VAL A 608 5.18 33.91 1.22
C VAL A 608 6.63 33.95 0.75
N MET A 609 7.59 34.15 1.66
CA MET A 609 9.02 34.15 1.34
C MET A 609 9.47 32.79 0.81
N MET A 610 9.09 31.69 1.47
CA MET A 610 9.40 30.34 1.01
C MET A 610 8.80 30.07 -0.39
N ALA A 611 7.56 30.49 -0.63
CA ALA A 611 6.91 30.34 -1.94
C ALA A 611 7.65 31.10 -3.06
N GLN A 612 8.08 32.34 -2.80
CA GLN A 612 8.86 33.13 -3.76
C GLN A 612 10.22 32.49 -4.08
N LEU A 613 10.91 31.93 -3.09
CA LEU A 613 12.18 31.22 -3.29
C LEU A 613 11.98 29.94 -4.11
N MET A 614 10.90 29.19 -3.85
CA MET A 614 10.56 28.00 -4.64
C MET A 614 10.17 28.33 -6.07
N GLU A 615 9.49 29.45 -6.32
CA GLU A 615 9.17 29.90 -7.68
C GLU A 615 10.44 30.18 -8.49
N LYS A 616 11.43 30.85 -7.87
CA LYS A 616 12.74 31.07 -8.50
C LYS A 616 13.47 29.76 -8.79
N TRP A 617 13.40 28.77 -7.89
CA TRP A 617 13.99 27.45 -8.12
C TRP A 617 13.35 26.73 -9.31
N ARG A 618 12.03 26.89 -9.50
CA ARG A 618 11.29 26.26 -10.60
C ARG A 618 11.77 26.68 -11.99
N GLU A 619 12.46 27.82 -12.11
CA GLU A 619 13.10 28.21 -13.38
C GLU A 619 14.24 27.28 -13.80
N PHE A 620 14.76 26.45 -12.88
CA PHE A 620 15.88 25.54 -13.10
C PHE A 620 15.51 24.05 -13.02
N GLU A 621 14.25 23.73 -12.74
CA GLU A 621 13.68 22.36 -12.73
C GLU A 621 12.88 22.06 -13.99
#